data_AF-A0AAQ0QL28-F1
#
_entry.id   AF-A0AAQ0QL28-F1
#
_cell.length_a   1.000
_cell.length_b   1.000
_cell.length_c   1.000
_cell.angle_alpha   90.00
_cell.angle_beta   90.00
_cell.angle_gamma   90.00
#
_symmetry.space_group_name_H-M   'P 1'
#
loop_
_entity.id
_entity.type
_entity.pdbx_description
1 polymer ?
#
loop_
_entity_poly.entity_id
_entity_poly.type
_entity_poly.pdbx_seq_one_letter_code
_entity_poly.pdbx_strand_id
1 'polypeptide(L)'
;MKHLSLLRPFAITMACMASGGVLYPDVVGDYAVGRKDDALKNTLRRHCGPVNMVDTDIQWSEYLEIIAEQQGVSNGSGSVTDAVTGHRYSLSDARMSLALAHPVDKSWFGLPAAYRSQSLADLYNCILTCPEVMKACAAGNGFASVDAASDIVYGDGWSRGVLLLDGWNIPVIEPADAMKGPVARRILYIATIYPCSIWSGDGVKFFTSAEYPGLTDFSIDTYMDWHRQYPVTDIERSGNDAVEARQGNRNPFVDYPELAEYIWGENRGEVYNGQAGKTDPPPATGEQPVVKLPLRGVYSVAEDVYLDLYSPYVPDNVMWSVDGADVENARIALSEIGVGTHEIRYRNAIASGKLFIDIRP
;
A
#
# COMPACT_ATOMS: atom_id res chain seq x y z
N MET A 1 -45.19 43.37 -20.05
CA MET A 1 -44.25 43.29 -18.91
C MET A 1 -43.13 42.34 -19.30
N LYS A 2 -41.88 42.84 -19.25
CA LYS A 2 -40.67 42.13 -19.65
C LYS A 2 -40.32 41.08 -18.59
N HIS A 3 -40.11 39.83 -18.98
CA HIS A 3 -39.29 38.90 -18.21
C HIS A 3 -38.12 38.47 -19.09
N LEU A 4 -36.95 39.04 -18.81
CA LEU A 4 -35.67 38.49 -19.22
C LEU A 4 -35.44 37.21 -18.43
N SER A 5 -35.12 36.10 -19.10
CA SER A 5 -34.29 35.05 -18.53
C SER A 5 -33.14 34.77 -19.50
N LEU A 6 -31.93 34.92 -18.98
CA LEU A 6 -30.67 34.79 -19.69
C LEU A 6 -30.39 33.30 -19.96
N LEU A 7 -30.54 32.87 -21.22
CA LEU A 7 -29.88 31.67 -21.72
C LEU A 7 -28.39 32.00 -21.92
N ARG A 8 -27.53 31.52 -21.04
CA ARG A 8 -26.08 31.46 -21.29
C ARG A 8 -25.79 30.22 -22.15
N PRO A 9 -25.08 30.35 -23.28
CA PRO A 9 -24.64 29.19 -24.03
C PRO A 9 -23.52 28.48 -23.26
N PHE A 10 -23.66 27.17 -23.05
CA PHE A 10 -22.57 26.29 -22.64
C PHE A 10 -21.53 26.28 -23.78
N ALA A 11 -20.45 27.03 -23.63
CA ALA A 11 -19.27 26.86 -24.44
C ALA A 11 -18.56 25.59 -23.97
N ILE A 12 -18.70 24.51 -24.75
CA ILE A 12 -17.87 23.31 -24.62
C ILE A 12 -16.47 23.72 -25.13
N THR A 13 -15.60 24.13 -24.21
CA THR A 13 -14.18 24.26 -24.52
C THR A 13 -13.57 22.87 -24.50
N MET A 14 -13.52 22.25 -25.68
CA MET A 14 -12.75 21.05 -25.94
C MET A 14 -11.26 21.42 -25.83
N ALA A 15 -10.70 21.29 -24.62
CA ALA A 15 -9.27 21.41 -24.42
C ALA A 15 -8.60 20.13 -24.95
N CYS A 16 -7.71 20.30 -25.92
CA CYS A 16 -6.87 19.25 -26.46
C CYS A 16 -6.19 18.49 -25.32
N MET A 17 -6.53 17.21 -25.17
CA MET A 17 -5.69 16.27 -24.43
C MET A 17 -4.41 16.10 -25.25
N ALA A 18 -3.35 16.78 -24.82
CA ALA A 18 -2.01 16.30 -25.09
C ALA A 18 -1.93 14.87 -24.57
N SER A 19 -1.46 13.96 -25.41
CA SER A 19 -1.13 12.59 -25.08
C SER A 19 -0.06 12.56 -23.98
N GLY A 20 -0.50 12.69 -22.72
CA GLY A 20 0.27 12.25 -21.57
C GLY A 20 0.20 10.73 -21.57
N GLY A 21 1.35 10.08 -21.64
CA GLY A 21 1.43 8.63 -21.52
C GLY A 21 0.64 8.17 -20.30
N VAL A 22 -0.08 7.07 -20.46
CA VAL A 22 -0.66 6.31 -19.35
C VAL A 22 0.49 6.11 -18.36
N LEU A 23 0.43 6.76 -17.19
CA LEU A 23 1.25 6.38 -16.06
C LEU A 23 0.83 4.94 -15.77
N TYR A 24 1.69 3.99 -16.15
CA TYR A 24 1.50 2.60 -15.73
C TYR A 24 1.39 2.60 -14.21
N PRO A 25 0.48 1.79 -13.63
CA PRO A 25 0.46 1.64 -12.19
C PRO A 25 1.85 1.26 -11.70
N ASP A 26 2.31 1.91 -10.63
CA ASP A 26 3.65 1.71 -10.08
C ASP A 26 3.82 0.23 -9.71
N VAL A 27 4.46 -0.55 -10.59
CA VAL A 27 4.74 -1.95 -10.32
C VAL A 27 5.79 -1.95 -9.23
N VAL A 28 5.40 -2.32 -8.00
CA VAL A 28 6.33 -2.36 -6.86
C VAL A 28 7.61 -3.14 -7.20
N GLY A 29 7.56 -4.10 -8.14
CA GLY A 29 8.73 -4.75 -8.73
C GLY A 29 9.80 -3.80 -9.30
N ASP A 30 9.42 -2.72 -9.98
CA ASP A 30 10.35 -1.77 -10.61
C ASP A 30 11.10 -0.93 -9.59
N TYR A 31 10.50 -0.76 -8.41
CA TYR A 31 11.00 0.13 -7.37
C TYR A 31 11.62 -0.66 -6.21
N ALA A 32 10.98 -1.70 -5.72
CA ALA A 32 11.39 -2.40 -4.51
C ALA A 32 12.62 -3.30 -4.73
N VAL A 33 12.77 -3.88 -5.92
CA VAL A 33 13.85 -4.83 -6.21
C VAL A 33 15.22 -4.16 -6.03
N GLY A 34 16.13 -4.84 -5.34
CA GLY A 34 17.46 -4.31 -5.00
C GLY A 34 17.49 -3.44 -3.74
N ARG A 35 16.35 -3.18 -3.09
CA ARG A 35 16.27 -2.34 -1.88
C ARG A 35 16.15 -3.20 -0.62
N LYS A 36 16.64 -2.65 0.50
CA LYS A 36 16.54 -3.19 1.86
C LYS A 36 16.34 -2.08 2.87
N ASP A 37 15.98 -2.46 4.10
CA ASP A 37 15.86 -1.56 5.25
C ASP A 37 15.06 -0.27 4.94
N ASP A 38 15.56 0.89 5.36
CA ASP A 38 14.93 2.20 5.16
C ASP A 38 14.67 2.51 3.68
N ALA A 39 15.52 2.04 2.76
CA ALA A 39 15.31 2.28 1.34
C ALA A 39 14.07 1.55 0.82
N LEU A 40 13.86 0.30 1.26
CA LEU A 40 12.67 -0.48 0.92
C LEU A 40 11.43 0.12 1.59
N LYS A 41 11.49 0.39 2.90
CA LYS A 41 10.37 0.99 3.67
C LYS A 41 9.92 2.33 3.08
N ASN A 42 10.86 3.19 2.67
CA ASN A 42 10.55 4.49 2.04
C ASN A 42 10.04 4.34 0.61
N THR A 43 10.47 3.31 -0.13
CA THR A 43 9.94 3.01 -1.46
C THR A 43 8.46 2.70 -1.39
N LEU A 44 8.07 1.75 -0.53
CA LEU A 44 6.66 1.37 -0.39
C LEU A 44 5.79 2.55 0.03
N ARG A 45 6.24 3.34 1.01
CA ARG A 45 5.52 4.55 1.44
C ARG A 45 5.28 5.55 0.33
N ARG A 46 6.28 5.75 -0.53
CA ARG A 46 6.23 6.76 -1.59
C ARG A 46 5.33 6.34 -2.75
N HIS A 47 5.32 5.06 -3.09
CA HIS A 47 4.65 4.55 -4.30
C HIS A 47 3.30 3.91 -4.03
N CYS A 48 3.09 3.41 -2.81
CA CYS A 48 1.88 2.70 -2.47
C CYS A 48 0.90 3.58 -1.67
N GLY A 49 1.17 4.87 -1.48
CA GLY A 49 0.23 5.79 -0.83
C GLY A 49 -0.87 6.28 -1.77
N PRO A 50 -2.04 6.71 -1.25
CA PRO A 50 -3.14 7.22 -2.08
C PRO A 50 -2.72 8.34 -3.02
N VAL A 51 -2.99 8.19 -4.32
CA VAL A 51 -2.74 9.23 -5.34
C VAL A 51 -3.95 10.16 -5.46
N ASN A 52 -5.14 9.57 -5.43
CA ASN A 52 -6.42 10.27 -5.43
C ASN A 52 -7.11 10.05 -4.09
N MET A 53 -7.66 11.11 -3.50
CA MET A 53 -8.50 10.99 -2.30
C MET A 53 -9.93 10.75 -2.75
N VAL A 54 -10.52 9.63 -2.34
CA VAL A 54 -11.96 9.39 -2.53
C VAL A 54 -12.73 10.30 -1.58
N ASP A 55 -13.76 10.97 -2.10
CA ASP A 55 -14.61 11.82 -1.27
C ASP A 55 -15.31 10.96 -0.19
N THR A 56 -15.13 11.37 1.07
CA THR A 56 -15.67 10.64 2.23
C THR A 56 -17.19 10.56 2.23
N ASP A 57 -17.87 11.49 1.55
CA ASP A 57 -19.34 11.48 1.44
C ASP A 57 -19.85 10.34 0.53
N ILE A 58 -19.01 9.84 -0.39
CA ILE A 58 -19.34 8.75 -1.32
C ILE A 58 -18.53 7.48 -1.08
N GLN A 59 -17.58 7.49 -0.14
CA GLN A 59 -16.67 6.38 0.10
C GLN A 59 -17.40 5.06 0.36
N TRP A 60 -18.49 5.11 1.14
CA TRP A 60 -19.31 3.93 1.40
C TRP A 60 -19.89 3.35 0.10
N SER A 61 -20.42 4.20 -0.79
CA SER A 61 -21.00 3.74 -2.06
C SER A 61 -19.94 3.20 -3.01
N GLU A 62 -18.78 3.86 -3.09
CA GLU A 62 -17.64 3.39 -3.88
C GLU A 62 -17.16 2.02 -3.41
N TYR A 63 -17.09 1.82 -2.09
CA TYR A 63 -16.66 0.55 -1.53
C TYR A 63 -17.69 -0.57 -1.75
N LEU A 64 -19.00 -0.27 -1.67
CA LEU A 64 -20.03 -1.24 -2.04
C LEU A 64 -19.92 -1.62 -3.53
N GLU A 65 -19.64 -0.66 -4.41
CA GLU A 65 -19.48 -0.93 -5.84
C GLU A 65 -18.27 -1.82 -6.11
N ILE A 66 -17.14 -1.59 -5.43
CA ILE A 66 -15.98 -2.50 -5.47
C ILE A 66 -16.40 -3.94 -5.12
N ILE A 67 -17.12 -4.13 -4.02
CA ILE A 67 -17.55 -5.47 -3.58
C ILE A 67 -18.54 -6.09 -4.58
N ALA A 68 -19.42 -5.28 -5.19
CA ALA A 68 -20.37 -5.73 -6.20
C ALA A 68 -19.65 -6.18 -7.49
N GLU A 69 -18.68 -5.40 -7.96
CA GLU A 69 -17.85 -5.68 -9.14
C GLU A 69 -17.07 -6.98 -8.97
N GLN A 70 -16.43 -7.18 -7.81
CA GLN A 70 -15.73 -8.43 -7.47
C GLN A 70 -16.62 -9.68 -7.55
N GLN A 71 -17.91 -9.52 -7.26
CA GLN A 71 -18.89 -10.61 -7.28
C GLN A 71 -19.63 -10.71 -8.62
N GLY A 72 -19.16 -10.01 -9.66
CA GLY A 72 -19.73 -10.04 -11.00
C GLY A 72 -21.11 -9.36 -11.08
N VAL A 73 -21.46 -8.51 -10.12
CA VAL A 73 -22.74 -7.81 -10.09
C VAL A 73 -22.58 -6.45 -10.78
N SER A 74 -23.30 -6.26 -11.88
CA SER A 74 -23.35 -4.99 -12.62
C SER A 74 -24.79 -4.47 -12.73
N ASN A 75 -24.96 -3.15 -12.90
CA ASN A 75 -26.23 -2.49 -13.24
C ASN A 75 -27.37 -2.55 -12.19
N GLY A 76 -27.06 -2.21 -10.93
CA GLY A 76 -28.07 -1.78 -9.95
C GLY A 76 -29.09 -2.83 -9.48
N SER A 77 -29.06 -4.04 -10.03
CA SER A 77 -29.88 -5.19 -9.65
C SER A 77 -28.98 -6.41 -9.45
N GLY A 78 -29.19 -7.15 -8.36
CA GLY A 78 -28.33 -8.26 -7.96
C GLY A 78 -28.19 -8.39 -6.45
N SER A 79 -27.28 -9.25 -6.02
CA SER A 79 -27.01 -9.49 -4.60
C SER A 79 -25.53 -9.58 -4.35
N VAL A 80 -25.07 -8.98 -3.26
CA VAL A 80 -23.69 -9.04 -2.79
C VAL A 80 -23.62 -9.86 -1.51
N THR A 81 -22.55 -10.59 -1.35
CA THR A 81 -22.22 -11.34 -0.15
C THR A 81 -21.19 -10.55 0.63
N ASP A 82 -21.52 -10.18 1.86
CA ASP A 82 -20.55 -9.52 2.73
C ASP A 82 -19.40 -10.48 3.05
N ALA A 83 -18.16 -10.07 2.77
CA ALA A 83 -16.97 -10.89 3.00
C ALA A 83 -16.70 -11.11 4.49
N VAL A 84 -17.26 -10.25 5.36
CA VAL A 84 -17.06 -10.33 6.81
C VAL A 84 -17.96 -11.36 7.47
N THR A 85 -19.23 -11.37 7.12
CA THR A 85 -20.27 -12.22 7.72
C THR A 85 -20.69 -13.41 6.88
N GLY A 86 -20.39 -13.39 5.58
CA GLY A 86 -20.90 -14.36 4.61
C GLY A 86 -22.38 -14.16 4.26
N HIS A 87 -23.04 -13.12 4.78
CA HIS A 87 -24.46 -12.88 4.52
C HIS A 87 -24.69 -12.31 3.12
N ARG A 88 -25.70 -12.82 2.42
CA ARG A 88 -26.07 -12.37 1.07
C ARG A 88 -27.21 -11.35 1.12
N TYR A 89 -26.93 -10.13 0.69
CA TYR A 89 -27.87 -9.02 0.62
C TYR A 89 -28.28 -8.75 -0.82
N SER A 90 -29.55 -8.41 -1.07
CA SER A 90 -29.87 -7.70 -2.32
C SER A 90 -29.13 -6.36 -2.36
N LEU A 91 -28.83 -5.83 -3.54
CA LEU A 91 -28.14 -4.53 -3.64
C LEU A 91 -28.96 -3.38 -3.03
N SER A 92 -30.29 -3.45 -2.99
CA SER A 92 -31.11 -2.48 -2.28
C SER A 92 -30.98 -2.64 -0.76
N ASP A 93 -30.95 -3.87 -0.26
CA ASP A 93 -30.85 -4.12 1.18
C ASP A 93 -29.44 -3.82 1.69
N ALA A 94 -28.40 -4.13 0.91
CA ALA A 94 -27.02 -3.79 1.20
C ALA A 94 -26.87 -2.28 1.46
N ARG A 95 -27.53 -1.45 0.65
CA ARG A 95 -27.56 0.02 0.79
C ARG A 95 -28.23 0.54 2.06
N MET A 96 -29.08 -0.27 2.67
CA MET A 96 -29.79 0.09 3.88
C MET A 96 -29.20 -0.58 5.13
N SER A 97 -28.39 -1.63 4.96
CA SER A 97 -28.04 -2.55 6.05
C SER A 97 -26.54 -2.71 6.29
N LEU A 98 -25.68 -2.51 5.29
CA LEU A 98 -24.23 -2.63 5.46
C LEU A 98 -23.60 -1.32 5.90
N ALA A 99 -22.50 -1.43 6.62
CA ALA A 99 -21.72 -0.32 7.16
C ALA A 99 -20.25 -0.46 6.78
N LEU A 100 -19.51 0.64 6.87
CA LEU A 100 -18.07 0.67 6.64
C LEU A 100 -17.34 0.67 7.98
N ALA A 101 -16.60 -0.40 8.26
CA ALA A 101 -15.67 -0.47 9.38
C ALA A 101 -14.27 -0.03 8.93
N HIS A 102 -13.51 0.55 9.86
CA HIS A 102 -12.12 0.94 9.64
C HIS A 102 -11.20 0.07 10.50
N PRO A 103 -10.28 -0.72 9.91
CA PRO A 103 -9.32 -1.53 10.68
C PRO A 103 -8.45 -0.70 11.63
N VAL A 104 -8.08 0.50 11.20
CA VAL A 104 -7.39 1.48 12.04
C VAL A 104 -8.35 2.64 12.31
N ASP A 105 -8.71 2.82 13.58
CA ASP A 105 -9.72 3.81 13.96
C ASP A 105 -9.24 5.24 13.66
N LYS A 106 -10.14 6.06 13.12
CA LYS A 106 -9.85 7.45 12.74
C LYS A 106 -9.34 8.33 13.89
N SER A 107 -9.74 8.03 15.13
CA SER A 107 -9.30 8.77 16.31
C SER A 107 -7.84 8.51 16.66
N TRP A 108 -7.27 7.43 16.13
CA TRP A 108 -5.87 7.07 16.35
C TRP A 108 -4.92 7.91 15.49
N PHE A 109 -5.42 8.54 14.44
CA PHE A 109 -4.69 9.51 13.63
C PHE A 109 -4.73 10.89 14.29
N GLY A 110 -3.59 11.28 14.85
CA GLY A 110 -3.30 12.53 15.52
C GLY A 110 -3.07 13.70 14.57
N LEU A 111 -2.31 14.70 15.01
CA LEU A 111 -2.05 15.91 14.21
C LEU A 111 -0.83 15.73 13.27
N PRO A 112 -0.83 16.42 12.10
CA PRO A 112 -1.86 17.33 11.60
C PRO A 112 -3.16 16.63 11.19
N ALA A 113 -4.29 17.32 11.35
CA ALA A 113 -5.63 16.80 11.02
C ALA A 113 -5.77 16.30 9.56
N ALA A 114 -4.87 16.74 8.68
CA ALA A 114 -4.78 16.24 7.32
C ALA A 114 -4.59 14.72 7.25
N TYR A 115 -3.79 14.11 8.14
CA TYR A 115 -3.62 12.65 8.14
C TYR A 115 -4.90 11.92 8.52
N ARG A 116 -5.68 12.47 9.46
CA ARG A 116 -7.00 11.95 9.76
C ARG A 116 -7.89 12.00 8.53
N SER A 117 -7.94 13.12 7.82
CA SER A 117 -8.72 13.24 6.58
C SER A 117 -8.25 12.28 5.48
N GLN A 118 -6.95 12.07 5.32
CA GLN A 118 -6.40 11.13 4.34
C GLN A 118 -6.73 9.68 4.70
N SER A 119 -6.56 9.30 5.97
CA SER A 119 -6.92 7.95 6.45
C SER A 119 -8.41 7.63 6.32
N LEU A 120 -9.26 8.66 6.36
CA LEU A 120 -10.70 8.53 6.13
C LEU A 120 -11.03 8.38 4.65
N ALA A 121 -10.19 8.86 3.74
CA ALA A 121 -10.39 8.71 2.31
C ALA A 121 -9.74 7.41 1.76
N ASP A 122 -8.83 6.80 2.51
CA ASP A 122 -8.08 5.62 2.09
C ASP A 122 -8.94 4.35 2.12
N LEU A 123 -9.32 3.85 0.93
CA LEU A 123 -10.12 2.64 0.74
C LEU A 123 -9.43 1.38 1.29
N TYR A 124 -8.11 1.37 1.48
CA TYR A 124 -7.46 0.24 2.16
C TYR A 124 -7.74 0.21 3.67
N ASN A 125 -8.12 1.33 4.28
CA ASN A 125 -8.61 1.39 5.65
C ASN A 125 -10.13 1.12 5.76
N CYS A 126 -10.75 0.49 4.76
CA CYS A 126 -12.19 0.25 4.73
C CYS A 126 -12.53 -1.24 4.60
N ILE A 127 -13.52 -1.70 5.36
CA ILE A 127 -14.12 -3.03 5.27
C ILE A 127 -15.64 -2.86 5.27
N LEU A 128 -16.30 -3.32 4.20
CA LEU A 128 -17.76 -3.43 4.20
C LEU A 128 -18.18 -4.57 5.13
N THR A 129 -19.15 -4.32 6.00
CA THR A 129 -19.55 -5.28 7.03
C THR A 129 -20.95 -5.00 7.57
N CYS A 130 -21.48 -5.86 8.43
CA CYS A 130 -22.74 -5.64 9.12
C CYS A 130 -22.64 -4.59 10.25
N PRO A 131 -23.76 -4.01 10.71
CA PRO A 131 -23.75 -2.98 11.74
C PRO A 131 -23.17 -3.44 13.08
N GLU A 132 -23.30 -4.73 13.43
CA GLU A 132 -22.79 -5.31 14.67
C GLU A 132 -21.25 -5.26 14.73
N VAL A 133 -20.60 -5.71 13.65
CA VAL A 133 -19.13 -5.65 13.52
C VAL A 133 -18.67 -4.20 13.45
N MET A 134 -19.32 -3.35 12.65
CA MET A 134 -18.97 -1.93 12.58
C MET A 134 -19.07 -1.25 13.96
N LYS A 135 -20.13 -1.51 14.72
CA LYS A 135 -20.32 -0.94 16.05
C LYS A 135 -19.26 -1.43 17.03
N ALA A 136 -18.82 -2.68 16.91
CA ALA A 136 -17.70 -3.18 17.70
C ALA A 136 -16.42 -2.40 17.37
N CYS A 137 -16.09 -2.22 16.08
CA CYS A 137 -14.90 -1.48 15.66
C CYS A 137 -14.96 0.00 16.10
N ALA A 138 -16.11 0.64 15.94
CA ALA A 138 -16.33 2.05 16.26
C ALA A 138 -16.26 2.38 17.77
N ALA A 139 -16.17 1.37 18.64
CA ALA A 139 -15.91 1.57 20.06
C ALA A 139 -14.44 1.88 20.38
N GLY A 140 -13.57 1.99 19.36
CA GLY A 140 -12.14 2.23 19.52
C GLY A 140 -11.34 0.97 19.84
N ASN A 141 -11.91 -0.21 19.59
CA ASN A 141 -11.25 -1.49 19.83
C ASN A 141 -10.32 -1.83 18.68
N GLY A 142 -9.09 -2.24 19.00
CA GLY A 142 -8.16 -2.76 17.99
C GLY A 142 -8.45 -4.19 17.59
N PHE A 143 -7.92 -4.58 16.43
CA PHE A 143 -7.93 -5.96 15.98
C PHE A 143 -6.76 -6.73 16.60
N ALA A 144 -7.06 -7.77 17.36
CA ALA A 144 -6.09 -8.70 17.95
C ALA A 144 -6.80 -9.98 18.40
N SER A 145 -6.04 -11.02 18.75
CA SER A 145 -6.61 -12.19 19.42
C SER A 145 -7.10 -11.85 20.82
N VAL A 146 -8.15 -12.54 21.25
CA VAL A 146 -8.82 -12.31 22.53
C VAL A 146 -8.37 -13.35 23.55
N ASP A 147 -7.73 -12.93 24.65
CA ASP A 147 -7.33 -13.85 25.73
C ASP A 147 -8.52 -14.29 26.59
N ALA A 148 -9.47 -13.37 26.80
CA ALA A 148 -10.69 -13.61 27.54
C ALA A 148 -11.88 -13.00 26.78
N ALA A 149 -12.64 -13.86 26.09
CA ALA A 149 -13.82 -13.45 25.34
C ALA A 149 -14.93 -12.99 26.28
N SER A 150 -15.43 -11.77 26.03
CA SER A 150 -16.57 -11.23 26.77
C SER A 150 -17.87 -11.48 26.02
N ASP A 151 -17.87 -11.37 24.69
CA ASP A 151 -19.07 -11.62 23.87
C ASP A 151 -18.72 -12.08 22.44
N ILE A 152 -19.65 -12.82 21.83
CA ILE A 152 -19.70 -13.03 20.38
C ILE A 152 -20.23 -11.74 19.73
N VAL A 153 -19.50 -11.22 18.75
CA VAL A 153 -19.91 -10.05 17.95
C VAL A 153 -20.79 -10.48 16.79
N TYR A 154 -20.39 -11.52 16.06
CA TYR A 154 -21.17 -12.07 14.96
C TYR A 154 -20.78 -13.53 14.66
N GLY A 155 -21.78 -14.37 14.41
CA GLY A 155 -21.57 -15.77 14.03
C GLY A 155 -20.75 -16.54 15.08
N ASP A 156 -19.93 -17.47 14.64
CA ASP A 156 -18.98 -18.24 15.46
C ASP A 156 -17.53 -17.74 15.37
N GLY A 157 -17.24 -16.81 14.44
CA GLY A 157 -15.88 -16.35 14.16
C GLY A 157 -15.53 -14.95 14.69
N TRP A 158 -16.51 -14.06 14.92
CA TRP A 158 -16.22 -12.70 15.38
C TRP A 158 -16.50 -12.56 16.87
N SER A 159 -15.48 -12.20 17.64
CA SER A 159 -15.61 -12.02 19.09
C SER A 159 -15.04 -10.69 19.55
N ARG A 160 -15.54 -10.20 20.69
CA ARG A 160 -14.96 -9.08 21.42
C ARG A 160 -14.58 -9.54 22.81
N GLY A 161 -13.52 -8.95 23.32
CA GLY A 161 -13.06 -9.26 24.66
C GLY A 161 -11.86 -8.42 25.04
N VAL A 162 -11.04 -9.02 25.88
CA VAL A 162 -9.86 -8.38 26.44
C VAL A 162 -8.62 -9.14 26.00
N LEU A 163 -7.63 -8.37 25.53
CA LEU A 163 -6.23 -8.76 25.40
C LEU A 163 -5.50 -8.28 26.66
N LEU A 164 -4.70 -9.15 27.28
CA LEU A 164 -3.80 -8.78 28.36
C LEU A 164 -2.43 -8.45 27.80
N LEU A 165 -2.12 -7.17 27.67
CA LEU A 165 -0.82 -6.69 27.17
C LEU A 165 -0.15 -5.82 28.22
N ASP A 166 1.07 -6.17 28.62
CA ASP A 166 1.87 -5.46 29.63
C ASP A 166 1.12 -5.18 30.95
N GLY A 167 0.27 -6.12 31.36
CA GLY A 167 -0.55 -5.99 32.58
C GLY A 167 -1.79 -5.11 32.44
N TRP A 168 -2.09 -4.64 31.23
CA TRP A 168 -3.29 -3.87 30.93
C TRP A 168 -4.33 -4.71 30.20
N ASN A 169 -5.58 -4.53 30.60
CA ASN A 169 -6.74 -5.07 29.89
C ASN A 169 -7.08 -4.14 28.72
N ILE A 170 -6.75 -4.56 27.51
CA ILE A 170 -7.03 -3.82 26.28
C ILE A 170 -8.28 -4.39 25.61
N PRO A 171 -9.35 -3.59 25.43
CA PRO A 171 -10.50 -4.00 24.64
C PRO A 171 -10.12 -4.26 23.18
N VAL A 172 -10.44 -5.44 22.66
CA VAL A 172 -10.10 -5.86 21.29
C VAL A 172 -11.24 -6.63 20.63
N ILE A 173 -11.16 -6.73 19.31
CA ILE A 173 -12.01 -7.58 18.48
C ILE A 173 -11.11 -8.59 17.80
N GLU A 174 -11.47 -9.87 17.92
CA GLU A 174 -10.89 -10.93 17.11
C GLU A 174 -11.79 -11.18 15.90
N PRO A 175 -11.29 -10.98 14.68
CA PRO A 175 -12.05 -11.25 13.47
C PRO A 175 -12.14 -12.76 13.23
N ALA A 176 -13.14 -13.17 12.45
CA ALA A 176 -13.19 -14.53 11.93
C ALA A 176 -11.91 -14.87 11.16
N ASP A 177 -11.52 -16.14 11.19
CA ASP A 177 -10.29 -16.64 10.57
C ASP A 177 -10.12 -16.20 9.11
N ALA A 178 -11.19 -16.26 8.30
CA ALA A 178 -11.18 -15.81 6.90
C ALA A 178 -10.82 -14.32 6.73
N MET A 179 -10.97 -13.52 7.78
CA MET A 179 -10.75 -12.08 7.78
C MET A 179 -9.45 -11.66 8.49
N LYS A 180 -8.77 -12.57 9.21
CA LYS A 180 -7.48 -12.30 9.87
C LYS A 180 -6.40 -11.86 8.87
N GLY A 181 -6.24 -12.59 7.76
CA GLY A 181 -5.29 -12.23 6.69
C GLY A 181 -5.59 -10.87 6.03
N PRO A 182 -6.82 -10.65 5.52
CA PRO A 182 -7.21 -9.36 4.95
C PRO A 182 -7.07 -8.18 5.93
N VAL A 183 -7.41 -8.36 7.20
CA VAL A 183 -7.23 -7.32 8.23
C VAL A 183 -5.74 -7.04 8.46
N ALA A 184 -4.92 -8.08 8.60
CA ALA A 184 -3.47 -7.92 8.79
C ALA A 184 -2.84 -7.12 7.66
N ARG A 185 -3.07 -7.48 6.40
CA ARG A 185 -2.48 -6.77 5.24
C ARG A 185 -2.92 -5.31 5.12
N ARG A 186 -4.11 -4.96 5.62
CA ARG A 186 -4.56 -3.55 5.69
C ARG A 186 -3.82 -2.79 6.78
N ILE A 187 -3.65 -3.38 7.96
CA ILE A 187 -2.93 -2.75 9.06
C ILE A 187 -1.44 -2.59 8.71
N LEU A 188 -0.81 -3.62 8.14
CA LEU A 188 0.57 -3.57 7.61
C LEU A 188 0.73 -2.45 6.56
N TYR A 189 -0.24 -2.32 5.65
CA TYR A 189 -0.30 -1.21 4.69
C TYR A 189 -0.38 0.15 5.39
N ILE A 190 -1.34 0.35 6.31
CA ILE A 190 -1.52 1.62 7.00
C ILE A 190 -0.26 2.01 7.79
N ALA A 191 0.37 1.06 8.48
CA ALA A 191 1.63 1.29 9.18
C ALA A 191 2.77 1.72 8.25
N THR A 192 2.77 1.24 6.99
CA THR A 192 3.77 1.57 5.98
C THR A 192 3.53 2.92 5.33
N ILE A 193 2.28 3.28 5.03
CA ILE A 193 1.99 4.54 4.31
C ILE A 193 2.08 5.75 5.24
N TYR A 194 1.59 5.61 6.47
CA TYR A 194 1.44 6.75 7.38
C TYR A 194 2.63 6.88 8.34
N PRO A 195 3.09 8.13 8.62
CA PRO A 195 4.26 8.36 9.48
C PRO A 195 4.01 7.97 10.94
N CYS A 196 5.01 7.38 11.60
CA CYS A 196 4.93 6.89 12.97
C CYS A 196 4.55 7.97 14.02
N SER A 197 4.84 9.24 13.74
CA SER A 197 4.60 10.35 14.68
C SER A 197 3.13 10.74 14.84
N ILE A 198 2.21 10.14 14.07
CA ILE A 198 0.81 10.55 14.07
C ILE A 198 -0.05 9.69 14.99
N TRP A 199 0.44 8.58 15.51
CA TRP A 199 -0.37 7.68 16.31
C TRP A 199 -0.71 8.29 17.66
N SER A 200 -1.98 8.17 18.06
CA SER A 200 -2.54 8.81 19.25
C SER A 200 -3.70 8.01 19.83
N GLY A 201 -4.21 8.43 21.00
CA GLY A 201 -5.32 7.75 21.67
C GLY A 201 -4.99 6.29 21.96
N ASP A 202 -5.96 5.39 21.77
CA ASP A 202 -5.76 3.95 21.96
C ASP A 202 -4.89 3.31 20.88
N GLY A 203 -4.65 4.00 19.75
CA GLY A 203 -3.77 3.51 18.69
C GLY A 203 -2.33 3.30 19.15
N VAL A 204 -1.86 4.00 20.18
CA VAL A 204 -0.49 3.85 20.71
C VAL A 204 -0.23 2.49 21.38
N LYS A 205 -1.28 1.68 21.57
CA LYS A 205 -1.19 0.29 22.05
C LYS A 205 -0.80 -0.69 20.95
N PHE A 206 -1.07 -0.34 19.69
CA PHE A 206 -0.81 -1.18 18.51
C PHE A 206 0.28 -0.58 17.62
N PHE A 207 0.33 0.75 17.57
CA PHE A 207 1.26 1.52 16.78
C PHE A 207 2.26 2.27 17.67
N THR A 208 3.46 2.51 17.16
CA THR A 208 4.53 3.22 17.88
C THR A 208 5.06 4.40 17.08
N SER A 209 5.51 5.44 17.78
CA SER A 209 6.25 6.56 17.19
C SER A 209 7.77 6.37 17.21
N ALA A 210 8.27 5.26 17.78
CA ALA A 210 9.70 5.05 18.02
C ALA A 210 10.46 4.60 16.77
N GLU A 211 9.95 3.60 16.06
CA GLU A 211 10.56 3.05 14.84
C GLU A 211 9.55 3.08 13.70
N TYR A 212 10.05 3.27 12.47
CA TYR A 212 9.25 3.21 11.26
C TYR A 212 9.53 1.90 10.49
N PRO A 213 8.50 1.17 10.00
CA PRO A 213 7.05 1.45 10.07
C PRO A 213 6.46 1.23 11.47
N GLY A 214 5.58 2.13 11.88
CA GLY A 214 5.20 2.33 13.29
C GLY A 214 4.26 1.29 13.88
N LEU A 215 4.69 0.04 14.04
CA LEU A 215 3.98 -1.01 14.80
C LEU A 215 4.73 -1.36 16.09
N THR A 216 4.00 -1.69 17.14
CA THR A 216 4.59 -2.31 18.35
C THR A 216 5.03 -3.74 18.07
N ASP A 217 5.96 -4.28 18.87
CA ASP A 217 6.39 -5.68 18.73
C ASP A 217 5.22 -6.66 18.81
N PHE A 218 4.28 -6.44 19.74
CA PHE A 218 3.04 -7.20 19.85
C PHE A 218 2.23 -7.19 18.54
N SER A 219 2.06 -6.02 17.93
CA SER A 219 1.32 -5.90 16.68
C SER A 219 2.06 -6.51 15.51
N ILE A 220 3.39 -6.42 15.47
CA ILE A 220 4.20 -7.11 14.48
C ILE A 220 3.95 -8.62 14.58
N ASP A 221 4.09 -9.20 15.78
CA ASP A 221 3.88 -10.63 16.00
C ASP A 221 2.47 -11.06 15.58
N THR A 222 1.45 -10.31 16.01
CA THR A 222 0.04 -10.62 15.71
C THR A 222 -0.26 -10.57 14.20
N TYR A 223 0.10 -9.47 13.54
CA TYR A 223 -0.29 -9.26 12.15
C TYR A 223 0.59 -10.04 11.17
N MET A 224 1.86 -10.30 11.49
CA MET A 224 2.69 -11.21 10.70
C MET A 224 2.21 -12.66 10.84
N ASP A 225 1.82 -13.09 12.03
CA ASP A 225 1.25 -14.43 12.23
C ASP A 225 -0.04 -14.61 11.41
N TRP A 226 -0.98 -13.66 11.50
CA TRP A 226 -2.20 -13.69 10.67
C TRP A 226 -1.91 -13.61 9.18
N HIS A 227 -0.96 -12.78 8.75
CA HIS A 227 -0.56 -12.67 7.35
C HIS A 227 0.00 -14.00 6.80
N ARG A 228 0.81 -14.69 7.59
CA ARG A 228 1.40 -15.99 7.23
C ARG A 228 0.37 -17.12 7.25
N GLN A 229 -0.49 -17.16 8.26
CA GLN A 229 -1.49 -18.23 8.41
C GLN A 229 -2.64 -18.12 7.41
N TYR A 230 -2.99 -16.90 6.98
CA TYR A 230 -4.10 -16.64 6.07
C TYR A 230 -3.61 -15.94 4.79
N PRO A 231 -3.13 -16.72 3.79
CA PRO A 231 -2.58 -16.20 2.54
C PRO A 231 -3.55 -15.30 1.78
N VAL A 232 -3.01 -14.49 0.86
CA VAL A 232 -3.78 -13.62 -0.03
C VAL A 232 -4.75 -14.45 -0.89
N THR A 233 -5.99 -14.00 -0.94
CA THR A 233 -7.06 -14.60 -1.75
C THR A 233 -7.28 -13.86 -3.07
N ASP A 234 -7.96 -14.51 -4.03
CA ASP A 234 -8.32 -13.87 -5.30
C ASP A 234 -9.28 -12.68 -5.12
N ILE A 235 -10.13 -12.73 -4.08
CA ILE A 235 -11.02 -11.62 -3.72
C ILE A 235 -10.19 -10.39 -3.33
N GLU A 236 -9.12 -10.59 -2.56
CA GLU A 236 -8.22 -9.49 -2.19
C GLU A 236 -7.47 -8.93 -3.40
N ARG A 237 -7.00 -9.80 -4.32
CA ARG A 237 -6.33 -9.35 -5.55
C ARG A 237 -7.27 -8.51 -6.41
N SER A 238 -8.49 -8.99 -6.64
CA SER A 238 -9.52 -8.24 -7.38
C SER A 238 -9.91 -6.94 -6.67
N GLY A 239 -9.93 -6.93 -5.33
CA GLY A 239 -10.09 -5.69 -4.57
C GLY A 239 -8.95 -4.72 -4.71
N ASN A 240 -7.72 -5.21 -4.80
CA ASN A 240 -6.56 -4.38 -5.07
C ASN A 240 -6.68 -3.68 -6.43
N ASP A 241 -7.11 -4.41 -7.47
CA ASP A 241 -7.36 -3.85 -8.81
C ASP A 241 -8.47 -2.78 -8.78
N ALA A 242 -9.57 -3.05 -8.07
CA ALA A 242 -10.72 -2.14 -8.01
C ALA A 242 -10.44 -0.88 -7.17
N VAL A 243 -9.65 -1.00 -6.10
CA VAL A 243 -9.18 0.15 -5.32
C VAL A 243 -8.19 0.98 -6.14
N GLU A 244 -7.27 0.36 -6.85
CA GLU A 244 -6.33 1.06 -7.74
C GLU A 244 -7.07 1.91 -8.77
N ALA A 245 -8.12 1.37 -9.40
CA ALA A 245 -8.91 2.11 -10.39
C ALA A 245 -9.55 3.40 -9.83
N ARG A 246 -9.77 3.48 -8.51
CA ARG A 246 -10.40 4.61 -7.82
C ARG A 246 -9.38 5.53 -7.12
N GLN A 247 -8.42 4.95 -6.42
CA GLN A 247 -7.47 5.64 -5.55
C GLN A 247 -6.09 5.87 -6.19
N GLY A 248 -5.78 5.13 -7.26
CA GLY A 248 -4.53 5.25 -8.03
C GLY A 248 -3.31 4.60 -7.38
N ASN A 249 -3.48 3.79 -6.34
CA ASN A 249 -2.41 3.08 -5.65
C ASN A 249 -2.83 1.66 -5.28
N ARG A 250 -1.84 0.79 -5.03
CA ARG A 250 -2.03 -0.61 -4.65
C ARG A 250 -1.53 -0.90 -3.24
N ASN A 251 -2.16 -1.85 -2.54
CA ASN A 251 -1.59 -2.43 -1.32
C ASN A 251 -0.50 -3.44 -1.70
N PRO A 252 0.78 -3.18 -1.36
CA PRO A 252 1.89 -4.02 -1.79
C PRO A 252 1.85 -5.40 -1.15
N PHE A 253 1.24 -5.55 0.03
CA PHE A 253 1.17 -6.84 0.74
C PHE A 253 0.10 -7.78 0.19
N VAL A 254 -0.75 -7.30 -0.73
CA VAL A 254 -1.67 -8.14 -1.51
C VAL A 254 -0.99 -8.64 -2.79
N ASP A 255 -0.30 -7.76 -3.52
CA ASP A 255 0.38 -8.16 -4.77
C ASP A 255 1.67 -8.95 -4.51
N TYR A 256 2.41 -8.55 -3.47
CA TYR A 256 3.73 -9.04 -3.09
C TYR A 256 3.75 -9.37 -1.57
N PRO A 257 3.00 -10.39 -1.13
CA PRO A 257 2.86 -10.71 0.29
C PRO A 257 4.19 -10.99 1.00
N GLU A 258 5.20 -11.47 0.27
CA GLU A 258 6.54 -11.70 0.80
C GLU A 258 7.25 -10.42 1.25
N LEU A 259 6.86 -9.23 0.76
CA LEU A 259 7.44 -7.96 1.23
C LEU A 259 7.27 -7.77 2.73
N ALA A 260 6.21 -8.33 3.34
CA ALA A 260 6.00 -8.24 4.78
C ALA A 260 7.19 -8.83 5.57
N GLU A 261 7.83 -9.89 5.05
CA GLU A 261 8.99 -10.52 5.69
C GLU A 261 10.23 -9.62 5.68
N TYR A 262 10.41 -8.82 4.64
CA TYR A 262 11.53 -7.89 4.51
C TYR A 262 11.36 -6.62 5.36
N ILE A 263 10.12 -6.31 5.75
CA ILE A 263 9.80 -5.13 6.56
C ILE A 263 9.73 -5.49 8.06
N TRP A 264 9.04 -6.58 8.42
CA TRP A 264 8.75 -6.94 9.81
C TRP A 264 9.21 -8.34 10.22
N GLY A 265 9.50 -9.22 9.26
CA GLY A 265 9.72 -10.64 9.52
C GLY A 265 11.18 -11.07 9.53
N GLU A 266 11.41 -12.26 8.99
CA GLU A 266 12.70 -12.97 9.07
C GLU A 266 13.75 -12.40 8.10
N ASN A 267 13.31 -11.77 7.01
CA ASN A 267 14.19 -11.26 5.95
C ASN A 267 14.57 -9.77 6.16
N ARG A 268 14.39 -9.23 7.36
CA ARG A 268 14.82 -7.86 7.69
C ARG A 268 16.34 -7.74 7.52
N GLY A 269 16.80 -6.67 6.88
CA GLY A 269 18.21 -6.48 6.52
C GLY A 269 18.63 -7.14 5.21
N GLU A 270 17.79 -7.99 4.61
CA GLU A 270 18.07 -8.63 3.33
C GLU A 270 17.62 -7.76 2.15
N VAL A 271 18.29 -7.92 1.01
CA VAL A 271 17.91 -7.27 -0.25
C VAL A 271 16.70 -7.96 -0.83
N TYR A 272 15.64 -7.19 -1.10
CA TYR A 272 14.46 -7.71 -1.79
C TYR A 272 14.77 -7.95 -3.27
N ASN A 273 14.67 -9.19 -3.72
CA ASN A 273 15.02 -9.60 -5.10
C ASN A 273 13.80 -9.80 -6.02
N GLY A 274 12.60 -9.44 -5.57
CA GLY A 274 11.36 -9.66 -6.31
C GLY A 274 10.76 -11.06 -6.09
N GLN A 275 9.59 -11.31 -6.69
CA GLN A 275 8.97 -12.64 -6.69
C GLN A 275 9.77 -13.60 -7.56
N ALA A 276 10.17 -14.74 -7.00
CA ALA A 276 10.69 -15.85 -7.78
C ALA A 276 9.67 -16.23 -8.88
N GLY A 277 10.01 -15.96 -10.14
CA GLY A 277 9.16 -16.27 -11.31
C GLY A 277 8.43 -15.11 -11.99
N LYS A 278 8.59 -13.86 -11.53
CA LYS A 278 8.18 -12.64 -12.26
C LYS A 278 9.38 -11.81 -12.75
N THR A 279 10.47 -12.47 -13.13
CA THR A 279 11.45 -11.83 -14.00
C THR A 279 10.83 -11.77 -15.38
N ASP A 280 10.90 -10.63 -16.07
CA ASP A 280 10.56 -10.54 -17.49
C ASP A 280 11.14 -11.75 -18.24
N PRO A 281 10.40 -12.34 -19.21
CA PRO A 281 10.95 -13.40 -20.02
C PRO A 281 12.31 -12.93 -20.59
N PRO A 282 13.35 -13.78 -20.55
CA PRO A 282 14.63 -13.47 -21.15
C PRO A 282 14.43 -12.88 -22.55
N PRO A 283 15.22 -11.87 -22.97
CA PRO A 283 15.29 -11.52 -24.37
C PRO A 283 15.47 -12.80 -25.20
N ALA A 284 14.87 -12.89 -26.39
CA ALA A 284 14.91 -14.10 -27.22
C ALA A 284 16.34 -14.51 -27.67
N THR A 285 17.34 -13.70 -27.34
CA THR A 285 18.77 -13.99 -27.39
C THR A 285 19.18 -14.55 -26.02
N GLY A 286 19.74 -15.76 -25.94
CA GLY A 286 20.06 -16.52 -24.71
C GLY A 286 20.99 -15.87 -23.66
N GLU A 287 20.99 -14.56 -23.53
CA GLU A 287 21.41 -13.79 -22.36
C GLU A 287 20.30 -13.89 -21.30
N GLN A 288 20.67 -14.28 -20.08
CA GLN A 288 19.76 -14.19 -18.95
C GLN A 288 19.27 -12.74 -18.81
N PRO A 289 17.98 -12.49 -18.50
CA PRO A 289 17.49 -11.15 -18.29
C PRO A 289 18.25 -10.58 -17.10
N VAL A 290 19.09 -9.60 -17.41
CA VAL A 290 19.79 -8.82 -16.42
C VAL A 290 18.73 -8.04 -15.64
N VAL A 291 18.49 -8.42 -14.38
CA VAL A 291 17.65 -7.62 -13.48
C VAL A 291 18.34 -6.26 -13.31
N LYS A 292 17.73 -5.20 -13.84
CA LYS A 292 18.22 -3.82 -13.77
C LYS A 292 17.90 -3.28 -12.38
N LEU A 293 18.91 -3.09 -11.53
CA LEU A 293 18.69 -2.61 -10.16
C LEU A 293 18.66 -1.06 -10.13
N PRO A 294 17.68 -0.42 -9.46
CA PRO A 294 17.70 1.02 -9.29
C PRO A 294 18.94 1.49 -8.53
N LEU A 295 19.43 2.68 -8.88
CA LEU A 295 20.58 3.31 -8.22
C LEU A 295 20.38 3.37 -6.70
N ARG A 296 21.40 2.89 -5.96
CA ARG A 296 21.51 2.94 -4.50
C ARG A 296 22.52 4.01 -4.08
N GLY A 297 22.39 4.50 -2.85
CA GLY A 297 23.34 5.48 -2.31
C GLY A 297 24.69 4.87 -1.92
N VAL A 298 24.76 3.56 -1.71
CA VAL A 298 25.98 2.84 -1.30
C VAL A 298 26.09 1.54 -2.09
N TYR A 299 27.31 1.21 -2.50
CA TYR A 299 27.71 -0.05 -3.14
C TYR A 299 28.91 -0.64 -2.40
N SER A 300 29.11 -1.95 -2.52
CA SER A 300 30.28 -2.66 -2.00
C SER A 300 30.95 -3.45 -3.11
N VAL A 301 32.25 -3.31 -3.32
CA VAL A 301 32.96 -4.13 -4.33
C VAL A 301 33.03 -5.61 -3.94
N ALA A 302 32.71 -5.96 -2.70
CA ALA A 302 32.60 -7.35 -2.24
C ALA A 302 31.26 -8.00 -2.62
N GLU A 303 30.18 -7.21 -2.73
CA GLU A 303 28.81 -7.71 -2.96
C GLU A 303 28.30 -7.36 -4.36
N ASP A 304 28.79 -6.26 -4.94
CA ASP A 304 28.30 -5.67 -6.18
C ASP A 304 29.37 -5.72 -7.28
N VAL A 305 28.96 -6.14 -8.47
CA VAL A 305 29.85 -6.20 -9.65
C VAL A 305 29.63 -5.00 -10.56
N TYR A 306 28.37 -4.57 -10.69
CA TYR A 306 27.95 -3.56 -11.65
C TYR A 306 27.15 -2.43 -11.00
N LEU A 307 27.32 -1.24 -11.53
CA LEU A 307 26.44 -0.09 -11.35
C LEU A 307 25.46 -0.02 -12.53
N ASP A 308 24.18 -0.22 -12.27
CA ASP A 308 23.12 0.10 -13.22
C ASP A 308 22.71 1.56 -13.10
N LEU A 309 22.94 2.34 -14.16
CA LEU A 309 22.49 3.73 -14.29
C LEU A 309 21.01 3.74 -14.61
N TYR A 310 20.25 3.37 -13.60
CA TYR A 310 18.82 3.19 -13.65
C TYR A 310 18.16 3.86 -12.46
N SER A 311 17.06 4.53 -12.70
CA SER A 311 16.16 4.91 -11.65
C SER A 311 14.77 4.94 -12.26
N PRO A 312 13.77 4.33 -11.62
CA PRO A 312 12.41 4.37 -12.14
C PRO A 312 11.80 5.79 -12.04
N TYR A 313 12.47 6.71 -11.35
CA TYR A 313 12.12 8.14 -11.33
C TYR A 313 12.75 8.95 -12.46
N VAL A 314 13.59 8.33 -13.29
CA VAL A 314 14.35 9.00 -14.33
C VAL A 314 13.91 8.43 -15.69
N PRO A 315 13.48 9.27 -16.65
CA PRO A 315 13.07 8.80 -17.97
C PRO A 315 14.16 7.98 -18.65
N ASP A 316 13.81 6.93 -19.40
CA ASP A 316 14.79 6.05 -20.05
C ASP A 316 15.68 6.75 -21.09
N ASN A 317 15.24 7.89 -21.62
CA ASN A 317 15.95 8.65 -22.66
C ASN A 317 16.84 9.77 -22.09
N VAL A 318 17.36 9.62 -20.87
CA VAL A 318 18.36 10.54 -20.31
C VAL A 318 19.77 10.16 -20.73
N MET A 319 20.63 11.16 -20.86
CA MET A 319 22.08 10.97 -20.87
C MET A 319 22.58 10.92 -19.44
N TRP A 320 23.27 9.85 -19.08
CA TRP A 320 23.95 9.72 -17.80
C TRP A 320 25.38 10.23 -17.88
N SER A 321 25.92 10.66 -16.75
CA SER A 321 27.35 10.92 -16.58
C SER A 321 27.83 10.51 -15.20
N VAL A 322 29.05 9.97 -15.11
CA VAL A 322 29.75 9.64 -13.87
C VAL A 322 30.96 10.53 -13.74
N ASP A 323 31.07 11.28 -12.64
CA ASP A 323 32.15 12.24 -12.36
C ASP A 323 32.42 13.23 -13.52
N GLY A 324 31.33 13.63 -14.19
CA GLY A 324 31.36 14.58 -15.30
C GLY A 324 31.66 13.96 -16.68
N ALA A 325 31.98 12.67 -16.76
CA ALA A 325 32.14 11.96 -18.02
C ALA A 325 30.80 11.34 -18.46
N ASP A 326 30.34 11.67 -19.67
CA ASP A 326 29.14 11.05 -20.25
C ASP A 326 29.38 9.56 -20.49
N VAL A 327 28.35 8.75 -20.25
CA VAL A 327 28.42 7.28 -20.36
C VAL A 327 27.38 6.78 -21.34
N GLU A 328 27.83 5.99 -22.32
CA GLU A 328 26.97 5.46 -23.37
C GLU A 328 26.19 4.22 -22.91
N ASN A 329 26.80 3.40 -22.06
CA ASN A 329 26.18 2.20 -21.50
C ASN A 329 25.54 2.51 -20.15
N ALA A 330 24.29 2.10 -19.95
CA ALA A 330 23.59 2.22 -18.67
C ALA A 330 24.04 1.20 -17.62
N ARG A 331 25.11 0.43 -17.87
CA ARG A 331 25.73 -0.51 -16.93
C ARG A 331 27.24 -0.36 -16.98
N ILE A 332 27.86 -0.17 -15.82
CA ILE A 332 29.31 0.06 -15.66
C ILE A 332 29.84 -0.89 -14.60
N ALA A 333 31.00 -1.51 -14.81
CA ALA A 333 31.63 -2.33 -13.76
C ALA A 333 32.14 -1.43 -12.62
N LEU A 334 31.92 -1.82 -11.36
CA LEU A 334 32.42 -1.03 -10.23
C LEU A 334 33.95 -0.90 -10.22
N SER A 335 34.65 -1.87 -10.82
CA SER A 335 36.10 -1.82 -11.01
C SER A 335 36.57 -0.68 -11.93
N GLU A 336 35.70 -0.16 -12.82
CA GLU A 336 36.01 0.95 -13.71
C GLU A 336 35.83 2.32 -13.02
N ILE A 337 34.96 2.38 -12.02
CA ILE A 337 34.63 3.60 -11.27
C ILE A 337 35.58 3.75 -10.07
N GLY A 338 35.86 2.64 -9.38
CA GLY A 338 36.73 2.59 -8.20
C GLY A 338 35.99 2.79 -6.87
N VAL A 339 36.71 2.61 -5.76
CA VAL A 339 36.21 2.87 -4.40
C VAL A 339 36.25 4.38 -4.13
N GLY A 340 35.17 4.94 -3.60
CA GLY A 340 35.06 6.35 -3.28
C GLY A 340 33.65 6.91 -3.45
N THR A 341 33.53 8.22 -3.26
CA THR A 341 32.28 8.94 -3.54
C THR A 341 32.28 9.45 -4.98
N HIS A 342 31.24 9.10 -5.73
CA HIS A 342 31.09 9.43 -7.14
C HIS A 342 29.82 10.25 -7.40
N GLU A 343 29.94 11.26 -8.26
CA GLU A 343 28.81 12.06 -8.70
C GLU A 343 28.15 11.42 -9.93
N ILE A 344 26.86 11.10 -9.82
CA ILE A 344 26.05 10.61 -10.93
C ILE A 344 25.09 11.72 -11.36
N ARG A 345 25.06 12.05 -12.65
CA ARG A 345 24.07 12.98 -13.22
C ARG A 345 23.27 12.31 -14.31
N TYR A 346 22.05 12.80 -14.49
CA TYR A 346 21.22 12.51 -15.66
C TYR A 346 20.71 13.81 -16.26
N ARG A 347 20.58 13.86 -17.59
CA ARG A 347 20.00 15.02 -18.29
C ARG A 347 19.36 14.65 -19.63
N ASN A 348 18.22 15.28 -19.92
CA ASN A 348 17.66 15.45 -21.26
C ASN A 348 16.89 16.79 -21.31
N ALA A 349 16.04 16.97 -22.33
CA ALA A 349 15.26 18.20 -22.50
C ALA A 349 14.19 18.46 -21.42
N ILE A 350 13.75 17.43 -20.68
CA ILE A 350 12.61 17.49 -19.74
C ILE A 350 12.97 17.11 -18.30
N ALA A 351 14.12 16.48 -18.08
CA ALA A 351 14.56 15.99 -16.79
C ALA A 351 16.07 16.16 -16.65
N SER A 352 16.51 16.66 -15.50
CA SER A 352 17.91 16.63 -15.11
C SER A 352 18.04 16.53 -13.61
N GLY A 353 19.15 15.96 -13.14
CA GLY A 353 19.41 15.82 -11.73
C GLY A 353 20.82 15.32 -11.44
N LYS A 354 21.13 15.28 -10.15
CA LYS A 354 22.40 14.75 -9.64
C LYS A 354 22.17 13.98 -8.35
N LEU A 355 22.96 12.95 -8.12
CA LEU A 355 23.03 12.19 -6.89
C LEU A 355 24.47 11.76 -6.63
N PHE A 356 24.80 11.47 -5.38
CA PHE A 356 26.09 10.91 -5.01
C PHE A 356 25.90 9.47 -4.58
N ILE A 357 26.83 8.61 -5.02
CA ILE A 357 26.94 7.23 -4.57
C ILE A 357 28.28 7.05 -3.85
N ASP A 358 28.31 6.12 -2.90
CA ASP A 358 29.52 5.74 -2.16
C ASP A 358 29.85 4.28 -2.46
N ILE A 359 30.98 4.01 -3.13
CA ILE A 359 31.47 2.67 -3.42
C ILE A 359 32.49 2.31 -2.34
N ARG A 360 32.21 1.27 -1.57
CA ARG A 360 33.01 0.82 -0.44
C ARG A 360 33.83 -0.43 -0.77
N PRO A 361 34.94 -0.65 -0.04
CA PRO A 361 35.74 -1.88 -0.14
C PRO A 361 34.93 -3.15 0.12
#